data_AF-A0A1F6G6A5-F1
#
_entry.id   AF-A0A1F6G6A5-F1
#
_cell.length_a   1.000
_cell.length_b   1.000
_cell.length_c   1.000
_cell.angle_alpha   90.00
_cell.angle_beta   90.00
_cell.angle_gamma   90.00
#
_symmetry.space_group_name_H-M   'P 1'
#
loop_
_entity.id
_entity.type
_entity.pdbx_description
1 polymer ?
#
loop_
_entity_poly.entity_id
_entity_poly.type
_entity_poly.pdbx_seq_one_letter_code
_entity_poly.pdbx_strand_id
1 'polypeptide(L)'
;MEHRRIQAALSEVQAVLDAEDRWLRPRDSKNRPGGILLLKEDVPCLVVPDLHGRADFLKAVLAWNTGEGSVQARLAEGKLQLVCLGDGMHSELRGRGRWLEAFKEFETQFTEASPHMDQEMGENLDTMVLVMELKGRFPGFFHFLKGNHENVTDETGRGNHPFAKFVLEGAMSKAWILQNLGQTVLDQWDRFERSLPLLARGRHFVVSHARPKTAYSFERLI
;
A
#
# COMPACT_ATOMS: atom_id res chain seq x y z
N MET A 1 0.71 -13.78 17.63
CA MET A 1 1.84 -14.00 16.70
C MET A 1 1.82 -12.98 15.56
N GLU A 2 0.62 -12.65 15.07
CA GLU A 2 0.35 -11.72 13.95
C GLU A 2 0.68 -10.25 14.24
N HIS A 3 0.35 -9.72 15.42
CA HIS A 3 0.63 -8.33 15.81
C HIS A 3 2.13 -7.98 15.71
N ARG A 4 3.03 -8.83 16.23
CA ARG A 4 4.48 -8.58 16.17
C ARG A 4 5.00 -8.54 14.73
N ARG A 5 4.43 -9.37 13.84
CA ARG A 5 4.80 -9.38 12.41
C ARG A 5 4.42 -8.07 11.74
N ILE A 6 3.21 -7.56 11.99
CA ILE A 6 2.74 -6.28 11.44
C ILE A 6 3.64 -5.12 11.91
N GLN A 7 3.93 -5.03 13.21
CA GLN A 7 4.81 -4.00 13.76
C GLN A 7 6.24 -4.07 13.20
N ALA A 8 6.78 -5.28 13.05
CA ALA A 8 8.09 -5.49 12.46
C ALA A 8 8.10 -5.03 10.99
N ALA A 9 7.12 -5.47 10.19
CA ALA A 9 7.00 -5.08 8.79
C ALA A 9 6.88 -3.56 8.62
N LEU A 10 6.07 -2.88 9.45
CA LEU A 10 5.93 -1.42 9.46
C LEU A 10 7.25 -0.71 9.80
N SER A 11 7.97 -1.20 10.81
CA SER A 11 9.23 -0.60 11.24
C SER A 11 10.32 -0.77 10.18
N GLU A 12 10.42 -1.96 9.60
CA GLU A 12 11.39 -2.30 8.55
C GLU A 12 11.12 -1.53 7.26
N VAL A 13 9.87 -1.52 6.79
CA VAL A 13 9.52 -0.79 5.55
C VAL A 13 9.73 0.70 5.71
N GLN A 14 9.43 1.27 6.88
CA GLN A 14 9.63 2.70 7.11
C GLN A 14 11.12 3.05 7.07
N ALA A 15 11.98 2.23 7.68
CA ALA A 15 13.43 2.42 7.60
C ALA A 15 13.93 2.35 6.15
N VAL A 16 13.37 1.44 5.34
CA VAL A 16 13.69 1.31 3.93
C VAL A 16 13.26 2.53 3.12
N LEU A 17 12.02 3.00 3.30
CA LEU A 17 11.50 4.21 2.63
C LEU A 17 12.31 5.45 3.04
N ASP A 18 12.63 5.59 4.33
CA ASP A 18 13.43 6.70 4.85
C ASP A 18 14.87 6.68 4.33
N ALA A 19 15.40 5.52 3.95
CA ALA A 19 16.75 5.34 3.41
C ALA A 19 16.79 5.16 1.88
N GLU A 20 15.66 5.33 1.17
CA GLU A 20 15.64 5.19 -0.29
C GLU A 20 16.68 6.10 -0.96
N ASP A 21 17.33 5.52 -2.00
CA ASP A 21 18.29 6.20 -2.84
C ASP A 21 17.69 7.52 -3.38
N ARG A 22 18.44 8.61 -3.27
CA ARG A 22 17.95 9.97 -3.57
C ARG A 22 17.72 10.20 -5.07
N TRP A 23 18.36 9.41 -5.94
CA TRP A 23 18.09 9.45 -7.36
C TRP A 23 16.78 8.72 -7.67
N LEU A 24 16.56 7.53 -7.09
CA LEU A 24 15.32 6.76 -7.22
C LEU A 24 14.12 7.51 -6.62
N ARG A 25 14.33 8.12 -5.45
CA ARG A 25 13.31 8.79 -4.65
C ARG A 25 13.83 10.16 -4.20
N PRO A 26 13.76 11.17 -5.09
CA PRO A 26 14.12 12.54 -4.75
C PRO A 26 13.44 13.01 -3.47
N ARG A 27 14.18 13.75 -2.64
CA ARG A 27 13.71 14.22 -1.34
C ARG A 27 12.97 15.54 -1.46
N ASP A 28 11.98 15.75 -0.59
CA ASP A 28 11.29 17.03 -0.45
C ASP A 28 12.16 18.10 0.23
N SER A 29 11.63 19.33 0.26
CA SER A 29 12.24 20.46 0.98
C SER A 29 12.48 20.23 2.49
N LYS A 30 11.88 19.20 3.08
CA LYS A 30 12.06 18.77 4.47
C LYS A 30 12.91 17.50 4.59
N ASN A 31 13.61 17.11 3.51
CA ASN A 31 14.47 15.94 3.42
C ASN A 31 13.73 14.58 3.64
N ARG A 32 12.41 14.54 3.44
CA ARG A 32 11.58 13.33 3.44
C ARG A 32 11.49 12.73 2.04
N PRO A 33 11.13 11.44 1.87
CA PRO A 33 10.85 10.88 0.55
C PRO A 33 9.79 11.72 -0.18
N GLY A 34 10.10 12.18 -1.40
CA GLY A 34 9.22 13.05 -2.19
C GLY A 34 7.98 12.31 -2.75
N GLY A 35 7.17 12.98 -3.56
CA GLY A 35 5.97 12.40 -4.18
C GLY A 35 6.25 11.53 -5.42
N ILE A 36 7.40 11.68 -6.07
CA ILE A 36 7.74 10.99 -7.33
C ILE A 36 8.77 9.88 -7.13
N LEU A 37 8.60 8.77 -7.85
CA LEU A 37 9.57 7.69 -8.01
C LEU A 37 10.17 7.73 -9.43
N LEU A 38 11.48 7.71 -9.54
CA LEU A 38 12.21 7.66 -10.81
C LEU A 38 12.68 6.22 -11.09
N LEU A 39 11.94 5.52 -11.95
CA LEU A 39 12.23 4.14 -12.30
C LEU A 39 13.49 4.03 -13.15
N LYS A 40 14.15 2.86 -13.08
CA LYS A 40 15.35 2.60 -13.88
C LYS A 40 14.94 2.48 -15.35
N GLU A 41 15.45 3.36 -16.21
CA GLU A 41 15.00 3.47 -17.60
C GLU A 41 15.40 2.27 -18.48
N ASP A 42 16.45 1.54 -18.10
CA ASP A 42 16.97 0.38 -18.83
C ASP A 42 16.50 -0.97 -18.23
N VAL A 43 15.63 -0.94 -17.22
CA VAL A 43 15.06 -2.13 -16.59
C VAL A 43 13.57 -2.22 -16.95
N PRO A 44 13.09 -3.34 -17.53
CA PRO A 44 11.66 -3.53 -17.80
C PRO A 44 10.81 -3.35 -16.54
N CYS A 45 9.65 -2.70 -16.68
CA CYS A 45 8.73 -2.43 -15.57
C CYS A 45 7.43 -3.22 -15.74
N LEU A 46 7.06 -4.02 -14.74
CA LEU A 46 5.74 -4.61 -14.60
C LEU A 46 4.85 -3.67 -13.78
N VAL A 47 3.73 -3.24 -14.36
CA VAL A 47 2.74 -2.41 -13.65
C VAL A 47 1.61 -3.31 -13.18
N VAL A 48 1.32 -3.28 -11.89
CA VAL A 48 0.30 -4.11 -11.24
C VAL A 48 -0.83 -3.19 -10.75
N PRO A 49 -2.10 -3.47 -11.10
CA PRO A 49 -3.24 -2.66 -10.66
C PRO A 49 -3.53 -2.86 -9.16
N ASP A 50 -4.61 -2.24 -8.71
CA ASP A 50 -5.11 -2.26 -7.32
C ASP A 50 -5.15 -3.66 -6.71
N LEU A 51 -4.79 -3.77 -5.43
CA LEU A 51 -4.69 -5.07 -4.76
C LEU A 51 -5.97 -5.44 -4.01
N HIS A 52 -6.59 -4.52 -3.27
CA HIS A 52 -7.84 -4.66 -2.52
C HIS A 52 -7.92 -5.95 -1.69
N GLY A 53 -6.96 -6.16 -0.80
CA GLY A 53 -6.91 -7.33 0.08
C GLY A 53 -6.59 -8.66 -0.64
N ARG A 54 -6.00 -8.61 -1.85
CA ARG A 54 -5.68 -9.83 -2.64
C ARG A 54 -4.19 -10.19 -2.57
N ALA A 55 -3.73 -10.62 -1.40
CA ALA A 55 -2.37 -11.13 -1.22
C ALA A 55 -2.06 -12.27 -2.22
N ASP A 56 -3.01 -13.16 -2.49
CA ASP A 56 -2.82 -14.29 -3.41
C ASP A 56 -2.68 -13.85 -4.88
N PHE A 57 -3.33 -12.74 -5.27
CA PHE A 57 -3.10 -12.14 -6.58
C PHE A 57 -1.66 -11.67 -6.71
N LEU A 58 -1.14 -10.95 -5.71
CA LEU A 58 0.25 -10.50 -5.71
C LEU A 58 1.24 -11.68 -5.67
N LYS A 59 0.98 -12.74 -4.90
CA LYS A 59 1.77 -13.98 -4.91
C LYS A 59 1.76 -14.64 -6.30
N ALA A 60 0.60 -14.69 -6.96
CA ALA A 60 0.50 -15.23 -8.32
C ALA A 60 1.31 -14.39 -9.33
N VAL A 61 1.29 -13.05 -9.21
CA VAL A 61 2.13 -12.16 -10.01
C VAL A 61 3.61 -12.46 -9.79
N LEU A 62 4.05 -12.63 -8.53
CA LEU A 62 5.46 -12.94 -8.21
C LEU A 62 5.91 -14.31 -8.76
N ALA A 63 5.01 -15.29 -8.75
CA ALA A 63 5.25 -16.63 -9.26
C ALA A 63 5.19 -16.72 -10.80
N TRP A 64 4.57 -15.74 -11.46
CA TRP A 64 4.42 -15.74 -12.91
C TRP A 64 5.78 -15.80 -13.61
N ASN A 65 5.93 -16.79 -14.50
CA ASN A 65 7.14 -16.97 -15.28
C ASN A 65 7.07 -16.14 -16.57
N THR A 66 8.04 -15.25 -16.74
CA THR A 66 8.14 -14.34 -17.89
C THR A 66 8.83 -14.95 -19.10
N GLY A 67 9.18 -16.24 -19.04
CA GLY A 67 10.05 -16.94 -20.01
C GLY A 67 11.53 -16.90 -19.63
N GLU A 68 11.96 -15.82 -18.97
CA GLU A 68 13.34 -15.62 -18.47
C GLU A 68 13.52 -15.97 -16.99
N GLY A 69 12.46 -16.45 -16.34
CA GLY A 69 12.38 -16.66 -14.89
C GLY A 69 11.10 -16.07 -14.29
N SER A 70 10.83 -16.42 -13.03
CA SER A 70 9.71 -15.84 -12.29
C SER A 70 9.93 -14.34 -12.05
N VAL A 71 8.84 -13.59 -11.92
CA VAL A 71 8.91 -12.16 -11.55
C VAL A 71 9.76 -11.97 -10.30
N GLN A 72 9.58 -12.81 -9.27
CA GLN A 72 10.37 -12.74 -8.04
C GLN A 72 11.89 -12.95 -8.28
N ALA A 73 12.28 -13.92 -9.09
CA ALA A 73 13.69 -14.16 -9.40
C ALA A 73 14.29 -12.97 -10.16
N ARG A 74 13.55 -12.42 -11.14
CA ARG A 74 14.00 -11.27 -11.92
C ARG A 74 14.09 -9.97 -11.11
N LEU A 75 13.21 -9.79 -10.11
CA LEU A 75 13.34 -8.71 -9.11
C LEU A 75 14.63 -8.86 -8.29
N ALA A 76 14.94 -10.08 -7.84
CA ALA A 76 16.15 -10.36 -7.05
C ALA A 76 17.44 -10.14 -7.85
N GLU A 77 17.42 -10.42 -9.15
CA GLU A 77 18.53 -10.21 -10.08
C GLU A 77 18.63 -8.76 -10.59
N GLY A 78 17.67 -7.89 -10.24
CA GLY A 78 17.60 -6.52 -10.74
C GLY A 78 17.30 -6.39 -12.24
N LYS A 79 16.76 -7.45 -12.85
CA LYS A 79 16.40 -7.54 -14.29
C LYS A 79 14.95 -7.15 -14.58
N LEU A 80 14.15 -6.95 -13.55
CA LEU A 80 12.78 -6.48 -13.62
C LEU A 80 12.55 -5.52 -12.46
N GLN A 81 11.69 -4.52 -12.66
CA GLN A 81 11.11 -3.72 -11.59
C GLN A 81 9.58 -3.83 -11.63
N LEU A 82 8.92 -3.69 -10.49
CA LEU A 82 7.48 -3.84 -10.33
C LEU A 82 6.91 -2.63 -9.59
N VAL A 83 5.84 -2.05 -10.13
CA VAL A 83 5.10 -0.96 -9.51
C VAL A 83 3.64 -1.38 -9.32
N CYS A 84 3.22 -1.52 -8.07
CA CYS A 84 1.80 -1.62 -7.69
C CYS A 84 1.19 -0.23 -7.65
N LEU A 85 0.01 -0.05 -8.24
CA LEU A 85 -0.65 1.26 -8.35
C LEU A 85 -1.39 1.71 -7.08
N GLY A 86 -1.24 0.98 -5.97
CA GLY A 86 -1.84 1.32 -4.68
C GLY A 86 -3.06 0.47 -4.35
N ASP A 87 -3.91 1.01 -3.48
CA ASP A 87 -5.16 0.41 -3.03
C ASP A 87 -4.95 -1.02 -2.53
N GLY A 88 -4.15 -1.13 -1.47
CA GLY A 88 -3.80 -2.37 -0.82
C GLY A 88 -4.94 -2.96 0.01
N MET A 89 -5.73 -2.07 0.61
CA MET A 89 -6.83 -2.39 1.52
C MET A 89 -8.21 -2.22 0.89
N HIS A 90 -9.19 -2.73 1.63
CA HIS A 90 -10.61 -2.72 1.37
C HIS A 90 -11.00 -3.59 0.19
N SER A 91 -11.47 -4.80 0.49
CA SER A 91 -11.93 -5.71 -0.53
C SER A 91 -13.09 -5.09 -1.32
N GLU A 92 -13.04 -5.33 -2.62
CA GLU A 92 -13.99 -4.80 -3.59
C GLU A 92 -15.30 -5.63 -3.61
N LEU A 93 -15.95 -5.74 -4.76
CA LEU A 93 -17.19 -6.53 -4.92
C LEU A 93 -17.13 -7.94 -4.30
N ARG A 94 -15.96 -8.59 -4.24
CA ARG A 94 -15.76 -9.91 -3.63
C ARG A 94 -16.09 -9.92 -2.12
N GLY A 95 -15.78 -8.84 -1.41
CA GLY A 95 -16.04 -8.73 0.02
C GLY A 95 -17.26 -7.91 0.38
N ARG A 96 -18.04 -7.41 -0.58
CA ARG A 96 -19.27 -6.62 -0.32
C ARG A 96 -20.19 -7.25 0.73
N GLY A 97 -20.44 -8.56 0.64
CA GLY A 97 -21.28 -9.25 1.63
C GLY A 97 -20.66 -9.22 3.04
N ARG A 98 -19.34 -9.43 3.12
CA ARG A 98 -18.59 -9.36 4.38
C ARG A 98 -18.59 -7.96 4.97
N TRP A 99 -18.46 -6.92 4.15
CA TRP A 99 -18.55 -5.52 4.59
C TRP A 99 -19.91 -5.19 5.21
N LEU A 100 -21.00 -5.68 4.63
CA LEU A 100 -22.35 -5.45 5.15
C LEU A 100 -22.56 -6.15 6.51
N GLU A 101 -22.04 -7.36 6.68
CA GLU A 101 -22.09 -8.05 7.98
C GLU A 101 -21.16 -7.39 9.01
N ALA A 102 -19.93 -7.03 8.62
CA ALA A 102 -18.99 -6.30 9.46
C ALA A 102 -19.55 -4.94 9.92
N PHE A 103 -20.39 -4.29 9.10
CA PHE A 103 -21.04 -3.05 9.49
C PHE A 103 -22.05 -3.25 10.64
N LYS A 104 -22.79 -4.37 10.66
CA LYS A 104 -23.64 -4.73 11.81
C LYS A 104 -22.82 -4.99 13.06
N GLU A 105 -21.65 -5.63 12.92
CA GLU A 105 -20.68 -5.81 14.02
C GLU A 105 -20.15 -4.45 14.53
N PHE A 106 -20.00 -3.47 13.62
CA PHE A 106 -19.55 -2.13 13.96
C PHE A 106 -20.60 -1.28 14.69
N GLU A 107 -21.90 -1.53 14.47
CA GLU A 107 -22.99 -0.84 15.19
C GLU A 107 -22.92 -1.07 16.71
N THR A 108 -22.38 -2.22 17.13
CA THR A 108 -22.10 -2.54 18.54
C THR A 108 -20.67 -2.20 18.96
N GLN A 109 -19.94 -1.42 18.15
CA GLN A 109 -18.54 -1.05 18.39
C GLN A 109 -17.62 -2.25 18.64
N PHE A 110 -17.88 -3.38 17.99
CA PHE A 110 -17.13 -4.63 18.18
C PHE A 110 -17.03 -5.04 19.67
N THR A 111 -18.05 -4.78 20.49
CA THR A 111 -18.09 -5.23 21.89
C THR A 111 -18.25 -6.75 22.01
N GLU A 112 -18.81 -7.38 20.98
CA GLU A 112 -18.90 -8.83 20.79
C GLU A 112 -17.91 -9.29 19.71
N ALA A 113 -17.83 -10.60 19.47
CA ALA A 113 -16.96 -11.13 18.43
C ALA A 113 -17.33 -10.53 17.05
N SER A 114 -16.33 -10.12 16.28
CA SER A 114 -16.47 -9.48 14.97
C SER A 114 -15.87 -10.31 13.83
N PRO A 115 -16.33 -11.57 13.61
CA PRO A 115 -15.67 -12.49 12.67
C PRO A 115 -15.63 -11.99 11.23
N HIS A 116 -16.62 -11.20 10.79
CA HIS A 116 -16.63 -10.67 9.42
C HIS A 116 -15.61 -9.53 9.28
N MET A 117 -15.54 -8.64 10.27
CA MET A 117 -14.50 -7.61 10.31
C MET A 117 -13.11 -8.22 10.45
N ASP A 118 -12.94 -9.24 11.30
CA ASP A 118 -11.67 -9.94 11.50
C ASP A 118 -11.20 -10.60 10.20
N GLN A 119 -12.11 -11.25 9.45
CA GLN A 119 -11.78 -11.83 8.16
C GLN A 119 -11.40 -10.76 7.13
N GLU A 120 -12.11 -9.63 7.10
CA GLU A 120 -11.81 -8.53 6.18
C GLU A 120 -10.44 -7.91 6.47
N MET A 121 -10.17 -7.64 7.75
CA MET A 121 -8.90 -7.11 8.17
C MET A 121 -7.77 -8.12 7.97
N GLY A 122 -7.99 -9.42 8.17
CA GLY A 122 -7.01 -10.45 7.86
C GLY A 122 -6.51 -10.37 6.41
N GLU A 123 -7.42 -10.32 5.44
CA GLU A 123 -7.05 -10.20 4.01
C GLU A 123 -6.31 -8.88 3.69
N ASN A 124 -6.75 -7.77 4.29
CA ASN A 124 -6.14 -6.45 4.13
C ASN A 124 -4.72 -6.40 4.72
N LEU A 125 -4.55 -6.91 5.95
CA LEU A 125 -3.27 -6.94 6.65
C LEU A 125 -2.28 -7.88 5.98
N ASP A 126 -2.70 -9.08 5.56
CA ASP A 126 -1.83 -10.02 4.83
C ASP A 126 -1.31 -9.41 3.53
N THR A 127 -2.18 -8.68 2.80
CA THR A 127 -1.79 -8.00 1.56
C THR A 127 -0.75 -6.92 1.83
N MET A 128 -0.99 -6.08 2.84
CA MET A 128 -0.11 -4.96 3.14
C MET A 128 1.21 -5.40 3.77
N VAL A 129 1.20 -6.41 4.64
CA VAL A 129 2.44 -7.01 5.16
C VAL A 129 3.27 -7.59 4.01
N LEU A 130 2.65 -8.27 3.04
CA LEU A 130 3.36 -8.75 1.85
C LEU A 130 3.98 -7.59 1.03
N VAL A 131 3.24 -6.49 0.84
CA VAL A 131 3.76 -5.28 0.19
C VAL A 131 4.98 -4.72 0.93
N MET A 132 4.91 -4.62 2.26
CA MET A 132 5.99 -4.12 3.10
C MET A 132 7.23 -5.03 3.05
N GLU A 133 7.03 -6.35 3.18
CA GLU A 133 8.10 -7.36 3.09
C GLU A 133 8.78 -7.33 1.71
N LEU A 134 8.02 -7.19 0.61
CA LEU A 134 8.58 -7.08 -0.73
C LEU A 134 9.37 -5.80 -0.93
N LYS A 135 8.89 -4.68 -0.40
CA LYS A 135 9.64 -3.42 -0.43
C LYS A 135 10.95 -3.54 0.35
N GLY A 136 10.93 -4.20 1.51
CA GLY A 136 12.13 -4.46 2.30
C GLY A 136 13.13 -5.38 1.57
N ARG A 137 12.63 -6.40 0.89
CA ARG A 137 13.47 -7.37 0.16
C ARG A 137 14.04 -6.85 -1.15
N PHE A 138 13.30 -6.00 -1.87
CA PHE A 138 13.68 -5.49 -3.19
C PHE A 138 13.57 -3.96 -3.26
N PRO A 139 14.29 -3.20 -2.42
CA PRO A 139 14.05 -1.76 -2.23
C PRO A 139 14.22 -0.92 -3.49
N GLY A 140 15.10 -1.32 -4.42
CA GLY A 140 15.33 -0.63 -5.69
C GLY A 140 14.52 -1.14 -6.88
N PHE A 141 13.68 -2.16 -6.69
CA PHE A 141 13.00 -2.87 -7.79
C PHE A 141 11.52 -3.19 -7.51
N PHE A 142 11.05 -3.19 -6.26
CA PHE A 142 9.64 -3.28 -5.91
C PHE A 142 9.15 -1.94 -5.35
N HIS A 143 8.02 -1.49 -5.87
CA HIS A 143 7.42 -0.22 -5.51
C HIS A 143 5.90 -0.36 -5.36
N PHE A 144 5.34 0.39 -4.43
CA PHE A 144 3.91 0.48 -4.17
C PHE A 144 3.55 1.96 -4.09
N LEU A 145 2.64 2.42 -4.94
CA LEU A 145 2.17 3.80 -4.95
C LEU A 145 1.07 3.97 -3.90
N LYS A 146 0.82 5.21 -3.50
CA LYS A 146 -0.32 5.61 -2.68
C LYS A 146 -1.57 5.64 -3.57
N GLY A 147 -2.54 4.80 -3.25
CA GLY A 147 -3.90 4.88 -3.75
C GLY A 147 -4.81 5.73 -2.86
N ASN A 148 -6.09 5.83 -3.20
CA ASN A 148 -7.04 6.57 -2.36
C ASN A 148 -7.49 5.77 -1.12
N HIS A 149 -7.18 4.47 -1.05
CA HIS A 149 -7.47 3.63 0.11
C HIS A 149 -6.37 3.68 1.18
N GLU A 150 -5.17 4.15 0.86
CA GLU A 150 -4.11 4.38 1.84
C GLU A 150 -4.42 5.64 2.67
N ASN A 151 -5.39 5.51 3.57
CA ASN A 151 -5.82 6.54 4.51
C ASN A 151 -6.32 5.87 5.81
N VAL A 152 -5.43 5.14 6.50
CA VAL A 152 -5.76 4.32 7.68
C VAL A 152 -6.39 5.12 8.83
N THR A 153 -6.11 6.43 8.89
CA THR A 153 -6.68 7.33 9.90
C THR A 153 -8.08 7.83 9.54
N ASP A 154 -8.60 7.45 8.37
CA ASP A 154 -9.86 7.89 7.79
C ASP A 154 -10.01 9.42 7.84
N GLU A 155 -8.90 10.14 7.60
CA GLU A 155 -8.85 11.60 7.74
C GLU A 155 -9.36 12.31 6.48
N THR A 156 -9.87 13.52 6.66
CA THR A 156 -10.05 14.49 5.57
C THR A 156 -8.90 15.50 5.60
N GLY A 157 -8.22 15.70 4.47
CA GLY A 157 -7.17 16.71 4.33
C GLY A 157 -5.87 16.13 3.82
N ARG A 158 -4.91 17.00 3.46
CA ARG A 158 -3.60 16.60 2.86
C ARG A 158 -3.74 15.73 1.59
N GLY A 159 -4.88 15.81 0.91
CA GLY A 159 -5.21 14.99 -0.26
C GLY A 159 -5.99 13.71 0.07
N ASN A 160 -6.15 13.36 1.34
CA ASN A 160 -6.95 12.24 1.79
C ASN A 160 -8.44 12.60 1.89
N HIS A 161 -9.27 11.60 1.62
CA HIS A 161 -10.70 11.60 1.84
C HIS A 161 -11.10 10.30 2.57
N PRO A 162 -12.03 10.35 3.54
CA PRO A 162 -12.59 9.15 4.15
C PRO A 162 -13.14 8.20 3.09
N PHE A 163 -12.93 6.90 3.29
CA PHE A 163 -13.31 5.90 2.30
C PHE A 163 -14.61 5.19 2.69
N ALA A 164 -15.59 5.26 1.78
CA ALA A 164 -16.90 4.64 1.93
C ALA A 164 -17.45 4.24 0.56
N LYS A 165 -17.52 2.94 0.27
CA LYS A 165 -18.02 2.42 -1.01
C LYS A 165 -19.30 1.61 -0.84
N PHE A 166 -19.29 0.65 0.07
CA PHE A 166 -20.46 -0.15 0.43
C PHE A 166 -21.00 0.26 1.79
N VAL A 167 -20.10 0.61 2.72
CA VAL A 167 -20.38 0.96 4.11
C VAL A 167 -19.41 2.07 4.55
N LEU A 168 -18.95 2.07 5.80
CA LEU A 168 -17.95 3.01 6.32
C LEU A 168 -16.57 2.33 6.41
N GLU A 169 -16.08 1.73 5.32
CA GLU A 169 -14.89 0.87 5.31
C GLU A 169 -13.68 1.51 6.01
N GLY A 170 -13.37 2.78 5.71
CA GLY A 170 -12.24 3.48 6.33
C GLY A 170 -12.40 3.64 7.85
N ALA A 171 -13.56 4.13 8.30
CA ALA A 171 -13.85 4.31 9.73
C ALA A 171 -13.86 2.98 10.49
N MET A 172 -14.44 1.93 9.89
CA MET A 172 -14.49 0.58 10.47
C MET A 172 -13.09 -0.01 10.61
N SER A 173 -12.26 0.06 9.56
CA SER A 173 -10.88 -0.44 9.59
C SER A 173 -10.02 0.31 10.61
N LYS A 174 -10.15 1.63 10.71
CA LYS A 174 -9.48 2.42 11.76
C LYS A 174 -9.89 1.97 13.16
N ALA A 175 -11.18 1.83 13.42
CA ALA A 175 -11.70 1.40 14.71
C ALA A 175 -11.19 0.00 15.09
N TRP A 176 -11.20 -0.92 14.12
CA TRP A 176 -10.68 -2.27 14.34
C TRP A 176 -9.17 -2.27 14.64
N ILE A 177 -8.36 -1.48 13.92
CA ILE A 177 -6.92 -1.34 14.19
C ILE A 177 -6.70 -0.78 15.59
N LEU A 178 -7.43 0.26 15.99
CA LEU A 178 -7.31 0.83 17.33
C LEU A 178 -7.62 -0.17 18.44
N GLN A 179 -8.67 -0.97 18.26
CA GLN A 179 -9.10 -1.96 19.26
C GLN A 179 -8.15 -3.17 19.34
N ASN A 180 -7.68 -3.67 18.19
CA ASN A 180 -6.94 -4.94 18.12
C ASN A 180 -5.42 -4.78 18.09
N LEU A 181 -4.92 -3.69 17.51
CA LEU A 181 -3.49 -3.42 17.31
C LEU A 181 -3.00 -2.20 18.11
N GLY A 182 -3.90 -1.29 18.48
CA GLY A 182 -3.59 -0.14 19.33
C GLY A 182 -3.06 1.08 18.58
N GLN A 183 -3.02 2.22 19.28
CA GLN A 183 -2.64 3.52 18.73
C GLN A 183 -1.25 3.53 18.09
N THR A 184 -0.27 2.85 18.71
CA THR A 184 1.10 2.79 18.19
C THR A 184 1.16 2.20 16.77
N VAL A 185 0.37 1.17 16.49
CA VAL A 185 0.33 0.56 15.15
C VAL A 185 -0.36 1.49 14.16
N LEU A 186 -1.45 2.14 14.57
CA LEU A 186 -2.14 3.12 13.74
C LEU A 186 -1.20 4.27 13.33
N ASP A 187 -0.43 4.82 14.26
CA ASP A 187 0.50 5.92 14.01
C ASP A 187 1.65 5.50 13.07
N GLN A 188 2.18 4.30 13.25
CA GLN A 188 3.20 3.73 12.36
C GLN A 188 2.67 3.53 10.95
N TRP A 189 1.43 3.04 10.83
CA TRP A 189 0.77 2.82 9.55
C TRP A 189 0.49 4.12 8.82
N ASP A 190 -0.01 5.15 9.52
CA ASP A 190 -0.20 6.50 8.96
C ASP A 190 1.12 7.08 8.44
N ARG A 191 2.22 6.92 9.19
CA ARG A 191 3.55 7.35 8.74
C ARG A 191 3.99 6.62 7.47
N PHE A 192 3.78 5.31 7.40
CA PHE A 192 4.08 4.51 6.22
C PHE A 192 3.29 5.03 5.01
N GLU A 193 1.97 5.19 5.13
CA GLU A 193 1.11 5.65 4.03
C GLU A 193 1.44 7.07 3.55
N ARG A 194 1.95 7.93 4.43
CA ARG A 194 2.43 9.29 4.09
C ARG A 194 3.79 9.29 3.40
N SER A 195 4.55 8.21 3.51
CA SER A 195 5.87 8.05 2.89
C SER A 195 5.79 7.47 1.48
N LEU A 196 4.62 6.95 1.09
CA LEU A 196 4.40 6.32 -0.21
C LEU A 196 4.50 7.31 -1.40
N PRO A 197 5.01 6.85 -2.56
CA PRO A 197 4.98 7.62 -3.80
C PRO A 197 3.57 7.88 -4.27
N LEU A 198 3.32 9.08 -4.80
CA LEU A 198 2.06 9.39 -5.49
C LEU A 198 2.09 8.93 -6.95
N LEU A 199 3.27 8.93 -7.57
CA LEU A 199 3.46 8.54 -8.96
C LEU A 199 4.87 8.02 -9.24
N ALA A 200 5.00 7.23 -10.30
CA ALA A 200 6.28 6.77 -10.83
C ALA A 200 6.45 7.20 -12.29
N ARG A 201 7.67 7.60 -12.64
CA ARG A 201 8.09 7.93 -14.00
C ARG A 201 9.05 6.86 -14.50
N GLY A 202 8.70 6.21 -15.60
CA GLY A 202 9.61 5.39 -16.40
C GLY A 202 10.13 6.17 -17.61
N ARG A 203 10.87 5.47 -18.47
CA ARG A 203 11.49 6.04 -19.68
C ARG A 203 10.48 6.70 -20.63
N HIS A 204 9.32 6.06 -20.81
CA HIS A 204 8.31 6.46 -21.80
C HIS A 204 6.89 6.58 -21.23
N PHE A 205 6.75 6.52 -19.90
CA PHE A 205 5.44 6.54 -19.26
C PHE A 205 5.51 7.18 -17.88
N VAL A 206 4.34 7.63 -17.42
CA VAL A 206 4.10 8.02 -16.02
C VAL A 206 2.89 7.21 -15.56
N VAL A 207 2.98 6.64 -14.36
CA VAL A 207 1.90 5.92 -13.72
C VAL A 207 1.60 6.54 -12.35
N SER A 208 0.31 6.62 -12.04
CA SER A 208 -0.23 7.01 -10.76
C SER A 208 -1.50 6.20 -10.52
N HIS A 209 -1.93 6.10 -9.27
CA HIS A 209 -3.17 5.40 -8.92
C HIS A 209 -4.37 5.96 -9.71
N ALA A 210 -4.54 7.28 -9.66
CA ALA A 210 -5.56 8.00 -10.39
C ALA A 210 -4.96 9.10 -11.27
N ARG A 211 -5.75 9.60 -12.23
CA ARG A 211 -5.34 10.71 -13.09
C ARG A 211 -5.08 11.97 -12.23
N PRO A 212 -3.95 12.66 -12.42
CA PRO A 212 -3.70 13.94 -11.77
C PRO A 212 -4.78 14.98 -12.14
N LYS A 213 -5.26 15.74 -11.14
CA LYS A 213 -6.25 16.81 -11.34
C LYS A 213 -5.77 17.89 -12.31
N THR A 214 -4.47 18.20 -12.27
CA THR A 214 -3.80 19.18 -13.14
C THR A 214 -2.41 18.65 -13.51
N ALA A 215 -1.71 19.34 -14.40
CA ALA A 215 -0.27 19.14 -14.55
C ALA A 215 0.46 19.62 -13.28
N TYR A 216 1.51 18.90 -12.90
CA TYR A 216 2.43 19.26 -11.81
C TYR A 216 3.85 19.32 -12.36
N SER A 217 4.62 20.33 -11.97
CA SER A 217 6.05 20.36 -12.26
C SER A 217 6.77 19.36 -11.35
N PHE A 218 8.01 19.01 -11.71
CA PHE A 218 8.82 18.09 -10.92
C PHE A 218 9.06 18.63 -9.51
N GLU A 219 9.31 19.93 -9.37
CA GLU A 219 9.56 20.61 -8.10
C GLU A 219 8.35 20.58 -7.17
N ARG A 220 7.12 20.54 -7.72
CA ARG A 220 5.90 20.40 -6.90
C ARG A 220 5.71 18.99 -6.37
N LEU A 221 6.44 18.02 -6.92
CA LEU A 221 6.43 16.62 -6.48
C LEU A 221 7.57 16.31 -5.52
N ILE A 222 8.47 17.26 -5.26
CA ILE A 222 9.56 17.13 -4.27
C ILE A 222 9.42 18.21 -3.20
#